data_AF-A0A9E3KS07-F1
#
_entry.id   AF-A0A9E3KS07-F1
#
_cell.length_a   1.000
_cell.length_b   1.000
_cell.length_c   1.000
_cell.angle_alpha   90.00
_cell.angle_beta   90.00
_cell.angle_gamma   90.00
#
_symmetry.space_group_name_H-M   'P 1'
#
loop_
_entity.id
_entity.type
_entity.pdbx_description
1 polymer ?
#
loop_
_entity_poly.entity_id
_entity_poly.type
_entity_poly.pdbx_seq_one_letter_code
_entity_poly.pdbx_strand_id
1 'polypeptide(L)'
;VQEQRHILPQDALAYTPKSDTVEQPWLKDHFFGKFFQDRAEFFVIQNSASEIFGTPVKTIVLYYLDEQHCQSKFIVSENIADKLIARYGTFSLTALDDHNRELAENENVLIEENGSKKLNRAFTHVELSWKLSDKVVRFRLNEQHKTEPFVYTEHIPEYQNLYRSMEMASL
;
A
#
# COMPACT_ATOMS: atom_id res chain seq x y z
N VAL A 1 -10.26 27.43 -10.21
CA VAL A 1 -10.14 26.36 -9.18
C VAL A 1 -8.85 25.64 -9.51
N GLN A 2 -7.80 25.84 -8.71
CA GLN A 2 -6.49 25.25 -8.97
C GLN A 2 -6.56 23.74 -8.75
N GLU A 3 -6.29 22.98 -9.81
CA GLU A 3 -6.01 21.55 -9.72
C GLU A 3 -4.84 21.34 -8.75
N GLN A 4 -5.11 20.79 -7.56
CA GLN A 4 -4.07 20.26 -6.69
C GLN A 4 -3.46 19.03 -7.34
N ARG A 5 -2.52 19.27 -8.26
CA ARG A 5 -1.60 18.27 -8.79
C ARG A 5 -0.90 17.61 -7.61
N HIS A 6 -0.93 16.28 -7.62
CA HIS A 6 -0.24 15.33 -6.75
C HIS A 6 0.70 15.93 -5.71
N ILE A 7 0.34 15.78 -4.43
CA ILE A 7 1.32 15.78 -3.34
C ILE A 7 1.26 14.40 -2.69
N LEU A 8 1.82 13.41 -3.39
CA LEU A 8 2.61 12.43 -2.67
C LEU A 8 3.86 13.21 -2.19
N PRO A 9 4.32 13.05 -0.94
CA PRO A 9 5.60 13.61 -0.51
C PRO A 9 6.69 13.28 -1.55
N GLN A 10 7.58 14.22 -1.86
CA GLN A 10 8.67 14.02 -2.83
C GLN A 10 9.48 12.74 -2.56
N ASP A 11 9.51 12.29 -1.32
CA ASP A 11 10.27 11.12 -0.87
C ASP A 11 9.54 9.80 -1.15
N ALA A 12 8.21 9.79 -1.21
CA ALA A 12 7.44 8.65 -1.71
C ALA A 12 7.61 8.50 -3.24
N LEU A 13 7.84 9.61 -3.94
CA LEU A 13 8.17 9.60 -5.37
C LEU A 13 9.58 9.07 -5.66
N ALA A 14 10.49 9.07 -4.67
CA ALA A 14 11.84 8.55 -4.83
C ALA A 14 11.89 7.01 -4.95
N TYR A 15 10.81 6.33 -4.55
CA TYR A 15 10.71 4.87 -4.55
C TYR A 15 9.56 4.32 -5.42
N THR A 16 8.65 5.18 -5.89
CA THR A 16 7.60 4.82 -6.86
C THR A 16 8.02 5.30 -8.25
N PRO A 17 8.31 4.40 -9.22
CA PRO A 17 8.77 4.80 -10.54
C PRO A 17 7.74 5.69 -11.25
N LYS A 18 8.21 6.76 -11.91
CA LYS A 18 7.38 7.64 -12.75
C LYS A 18 7.68 7.55 -14.24
N SER A 19 8.66 6.74 -14.66
CA SER A 19 9.16 6.77 -16.03
C SER A 19 10.08 5.60 -16.33
N ASP A 20 10.06 5.18 -17.59
CA ASP A 20 10.71 4.03 -18.23
C ASP A 20 12.26 4.02 -18.24
N THR A 21 12.96 4.78 -17.40
CA THR A 21 14.45 4.91 -17.52
C THR A 21 15.20 5.10 -16.22
N VAL A 22 14.65 4.71 -15.07
CA VAL A 22 15.42 4.85 -13.82
C VAL A 22 16.16 3.53 -13.53
N GLU A 23 17.35 3.38 -14.11
CA GLU A 23 18.39 2.69 -13.34
C GLU A 23 18.48 3.45 -12.02
N GLN A 24 18.12 2.82 -10.90
CA GLN A 24 18.19 3.43 -9.57
C GLN A 24 19.42 2.88 -8.83
N PRO A 25 20.64 3.39 -9.09
CA PRO A 25 21.86 2.94 -8.41
C PRO A 25 21.72 2.89 -6.89
N TRP A 26 20.97 3.83 -6.30
CA TRP A 26 20.74 3.91 -4.87
C TRP A 26 19.88 2.76 -4.31
N LEU A 27 19.16 2.00 -5.15
CA LEU A 27 18.45 0.81 -4.71
C LEU A 27 19.35 -0.41 -4.56
N LYS A 28 20.54 -0.43 -5.19
CA LYS A 28 21.42 -1.62 -5.17
C LYS A 28 21.84 -2.03 -3.77
N ASP A 29 22.05 -1.05 -2.88
CA ASP A 29 22.42 -1.30 -1.47
C ASP A 29 21.26 -1.89 -0.64
N HIS A 30 20.05 -1.86 -1.18
CA HIS A 30 18.83 -2.40 -0.58
C HIS A 30 18.31 -3.64 -1.30
N PHE A 31 19.05 -4.15 -2.29
CA PHE A 31 18.69 -5.36 -3.01
C PHE A 31 18.68 -6.54 -2.06
N PHE A 32 17.54 -7.22 -1.97
CA PHE A 32 17.41 -8.39 -1.12
C PHE A 32 17.46 -9.67 -1.95
N GLY A 33 16.82 -9.70 -3.13
CA GLY A 33 16.90 -10.89 -3.97
C GLY A 33 16.11 -10.83 -5.28
N LYS A 34 16.19 -11.95 -5.99
CA LYS A 34 15.51 -12.23 -7.24
C LYS A 34 14.66 -13.50 -7.13
N PHE A 35 13.56 -13.56 -7.87
CA PHE A 35 12.68 -14.72 -7.98
C PHE A 35 12.16 -14.85 -9.42
N PHE A 36 11.48 -15.97 -9.72
CA PHE A 36 10.94 -16.26 -11.07
C PHE A 36 12.00 -16.28 -12.19
N GLN A 37 13.14 -16.93 -11.95
CA GLN A 37 14.28 -16.97 -12.89
C GLN A 37 14.80 -15.57 -13.22
N ASP A 38 15.08 -14.77 -12.18
CA ASP A 38 15.60 -13.41 -12.27
C ASP A 38 14.68 -12.37 -12.92
N ARG A 39 13.42 -12.74 -13.16
CA ARG A 39 12.40 -11.85 -13.74
C ARG A 39 11.72 -10.96 -12.72
N ALA A 40 11.91 -11.20 -11.43
CA ALA A 40 11.36 -10.32 -10.42
C ALA A 40 12.39 -10.02 -9.35
N GLU A 41 12.48 -8.74 -8.98
CA GLU A 41 13.43 -8.21 -8.02
C GLU A 41 12.69 -7.65 -6.81
N PHE A 42 13.29 -7.80 -5.63
CA PHE A 42 12.76 -7.16 -4.44
C PHE A 42 13.82 -6.48 -3.60
N PHE A 43 13.43 -5.32 -3.09
CA PHE A 43 14.28 -4.41 -2.35
C PHE A 43 13.63 -4.13 -1.00
N VAL A 44 14.44 -4.08 0.06
CA VAL A 44 13.97 -3.83 1.43
C VAL A 44 14.76 -2.67 2.02
N ILE A 45 14.05 -1.58 2.30
CA ILE A 45 14.62 -0.36 2.89
C ILE A 45 14.08 -0.26 4.31
N GLN A 46 14.94 -0.53 5.28
CA GLN A 46 14.64 -0.40 6.71
C GLN A 46 15.01 0.98 7.22
N ASN A 47 14.36 1.44 8.30
CA ASN A 47 14.61 2.75 8.92
C ASN A 47 14.46 3.90 7.92
N SER A 48 13.40 3.86 7.12
CA SER A 48 13.15 4.92 6.14
C SER A 48 12.96 6.26 6.83
N ALA A 49 13.58 7.31 6.28
CA ALA A 49 13.34 8.69 6.68
C ALA A 49 12.06 9.27 6.02
N SER A 50 11.32 8.46 5.27
CA SER A 50 10.14 8.88 4.51
C SER A 50 8.87 8.90 5.36
N GLU A 51 7.90 9.67 4.89
CA GLU A 51 6.55 9.71 5.46
C GLU A 51 5.49 9.44 4.38
N ILE A 52 4.37 8.85 4.80
CA ILE A 52 3.16 8.66 3.99
C ILE A 52 1.98 9.27 4.74
N PHE A 53 1.30 10.22 4.11
CA PHE A 53 0.22 11.00 4.73
C PHE A 53 0.64 11.64 6.07
N GLY A 54 1.88 12.12 6.17
CA GLY A 54 2.45 12.70 7.40
C GLY A 54 2.63 11.68 8.52
N THR A 55 2.76 10.40 8.18
CA THR A 55 3.04 9.31 9.12
C THR A 55 4.37 8.65 8.74
N PRO A 56 5.33 8.53 9.67
CA PRO A 56 6.62 7.87 9.43
C PRO A 56 6.49 6.46 8.87
N VAL A 57 7.35 6.13 7.91
CA VAL A 57 7.46 4.79 7.34
C VAL A 57 8.60 4.04 8.03
N LYS A 58 8.31 2.90 8.65
CA LYS A 58 9.31 2.03 9.27
C LYS A 58 10.12 1.26 8.23
N THR A 59 9.43 0.72 7.23
CA THR A 59 10.02 -0.14 6.21
C THR A 59 9.32 0.08 4.88
N ILE A 60 10.10 0.13 3.80
CA ILE A 60 9.63 0.10 2.41
C ILE A 60 10.06 -1.22 1.80
N VAL A 61 9.14 -1.88 1.11
CA VAL A 61 9.42 -3.05 0.28
C VAL A 61 8.96 -2.75 -1.14
N LEU A 62 9.87 -2.86 -2.08
CA LEU A 62 9.58 -2.67 -3.50
C LEU A 62 9.66 -4.02 -4.21
N TYR A 63 8.63 -4.35 -4.96
CA TYR A 63 8.57 -5.54 -5.79
C TYR A 63 8.50 -5.10 -7.26
N TYR A 64 9.52 -5.44 -8.02
CA TYR A 64 9.60 -5.16 -9.45
C TYR A 64 9.44 -6.46 -10.21
N LEU A 65 8.47 -6.50 -11.12
CA LEU A 65 8.36 -7.56 -12.13
C LEU A 65 9.08 -7.16 -13.41
N ASP A 66 9.10 -5.86 -13.70
CA ASP A 66 9.94 -5.24 -14.70
C ASP A 66 10.01 -3.73 -14.37
N GLU A 67 10.59 -2.94 -15.28
CA GLU A 67 10.74 -1.49 -15.12
C GLU A 67 9.39 -0.73 -15.03
N GLN A 68 8.30 -1.32 -15.54
CA GLN A 68 6.97 -0.71 -15.61
C GLN A 68 6.02 -1.24 -14.53
N HIS A 69 6.27 -2.45 -14.03
CA HIS A 69 5.37 -3.16 -13.14
C HIS A 69 5.97 -3.27 -11.75
N CYS A 70 5.68 -2.26 -10.92
CA CYS A 70 6.09 -2.17 -9.54
C CYS A 70 4.89 -2.26 -8.58
N GLN A 71 5.09 -2.97 -7.47
CA GLN A 71 4.28 -2.85 -6.26
C GLN A 71 5.15 -2.31 -5.13
N SER A 72 4.68 -1.25 -4.48
CA SER A 72 5.31 -0.67 -3.30
C SER A 72 4.50 -1.01 -2.05
N LYS A 73 5.13 -1.60 -1.04
CA LYS A 73 4.57 -1.89 0.28
C LYS A 73 5.30 -1.03 1.31
N PHE A 74 4.53 -0.39 2.18
CA PHE A 74 5.02 0.50 3.22
C PHE A 74 4.44 0.05 4.56
N ILE A 75 5.32 -0.15 5.55
CA ILE A 75 4.91 -0.40 6.93
C ILE A 75 4.96 0.93 7.65
N VAL A 76 3.80 1.51 7.94
CA VAL A 76 3.68 2.84 8.55
C VAL A 76 3.61 2.74 10.08
N SER A 77 4.02 3.79 10.78
CA SER A 77 4.07 3.78 12.25
C SER A 77 2.71 3.83 12.92
N GLU A 78 1.69 4.34 12.23
CA GLU A 78 0.36 4.61 12.78
C GLU A 78 -0.76 4.25 11.80
N ASN A 79 -1.98 4.10 12.32
CA ASN A 79 -3.17 3.87 11.51
C ASN A 79 -3.51 5.11 10.67
N ILE A 80 -3.42 4.98 9.35
CA ILE A 80 -3.73 6.06 8.39
C ILE A 80 -5.09 5.89 7.68
N ALA A 81 -5.94 4.94 8.10
CA ALA A 81 -7.21 4.64 7.45
C ALA A 81 -8.07 5.88 7.19
N ASP A 82 -8.25 6.73 8.20
CA ASP A 82 -9.10 7.93 8.06
C ASP A 82 -8.51 8.94 7.08
N LYS A 83 -7.17 9.07 7.04
CA LYS A 83 -6.49 9.94 6.07
C LYS A 83 -6.73 9.45 4.64
N LEU A 84 -6.74 8.13 4.43
CA LEU A 84 -7.01 7.51 3.14
C LEU A 84 -8.48 7.63 2.73
N ILE A 85 -9.41 7.40 3.66
CA ILE A 85 -10.86 7.57 3.44
C ILE A 85 -11.16 9.01 3.05
N ALA A 86 -10.61 10.00 3.77
CA ALA A 86 -10.77 11.40 3.45
C ALA A 86 -10.15 11.77 2.09
N ARG A 87 -9.02 11.15 1.72
CA ARG A 87 -8.29 11.45 0.49
C ARG A 87 -8.93 10.87 -0.77
N TYR A 88 -9.33 9.61 -0.71
CA TYR A 88 -9.72 8.82 -1.88
C TYR A 88 -11.22 8.54 -1.94
N GLY A 89 -11.98 8.79 -0.87
CA GLY A 89 -13.42 8.58 -0.83
C GLY A 89 -13.78 7.10 -0.87
N THR A 90 -14.69 6.73 -1.75
CA THR A 90 -15.31 5.38 -1.82
C THR A 90 -14.27 4.26 -1.88
N PHE A 91 -14.44 3.25 -1.02
CA PHE A 91 -13.57 2.09 -0.89
C PHE A 91 -14.39 0.81 -0.74
N SER A 92 -13.72 -0.33 -0.95
CA SER A 92 -14.20 -1.63 -0.47
C SER A 92 -13.46 -2.03 0.81
N LEU A 93 -14.18 -2.58 1.78
CA LEU A 93 -13.62 -3.18 2.98
C LEU A 93 -13.66 -4.70 2.86
N THR A 94 -12.58 -5.37 3.24
CA THR A 94 -12.52 -6.82 3.41
C THR A 94 -12.15 -7.14 4.85
N ALA A 95 -13.04 -7.82 5.56
CA ALA A 95 -12.76 -8.34 6.89
C ALA A 95 -11.85 -9.57 6.79
N LEU A 96 -10.80 -9.60 7.62
CA LEU A 96 -9.74 -10.61 7.53
C LEU A 96 -9.79 -11.68 8.63
N ASP A 97 -10.76 -11.59 9.53
CA ASP A 97 -11.06 -12.62 10.54
C ASP A 97 -12.57 -12.75 10.79
N ASP A 98 -12.97 -13.69 11.66
CA ASP A 98 -14.39 -13.91 11.99
C ASP A 98 -15.01 -12.73 12.73
N HIS A 99 -14.26 -12.13 13.67
CA HIS A 99 -14.74 -11.00 14.47
C HIS A 99 -15.07 -9.77 13.60
N ASN A 100 -14.17 -9.39 12.70
CA ASN A 100 -14.39 -8.25 11.80
C ASN A 100 -15.46 -8.56 10.74
N ARG A 101 -15.70 -9.84 10.40
CA ARG A 101 -16.83 -10.22 9.53
C ARG A 101 -18.17 -10.00 10.23
N GLU A 102 -18.29 -10.44 11.47
CA GLU A 102 -19.48 -10.20 12.29
C GLU A 102 -19.73 -8.68 12.45
N LEU A 103 -18.68 -7.90 12.69
CA LEU A 103 -18.80 -6.43 12.71
C LEU A 103 -19.25 -5.86 11.37
N ALA A 104 -18.73 -6.34 10.25
CA ALA A 104 -19.12 -5.85 8.92
C ALA A 104 -20.58 -6.14 8.56
N GLU A 105 -21.17 -7.18 9.16
CA GLU A 105 -22.57 -7.55 8.96
C GLU A 105 -23.53 -6.77 9.88
N ASN A 106 -23.09 -6.42 11.09
CA ASN A 106 -23.96 -5.88 12.13
C ASN A 106 -23.74 -4.39 12.42
N GLU A 107 -22.58 -3.83 12.07
CA GLU A 107 -22.17 -2.48 12.43
C GLU A 107 -21.89 -1.60 11.21
N ASN A 108 -21.96 -0.29 11.41
CA ASN A 108 -21.56 0.66 10.37
C ASN A 108 -20.03 0.64 10.20
N VAL A 109 -19.59 0.45 8.95
CA VAL A 109 -18.16 0.55 8.58
C VAL A 109 -17.61 1.96 8.83
N LEU A 110 -18.42 2.98 8.56
CA LEU A 110 -18.07 4.37 8.77
C LEU A 110 -18.92 4.97 9.89
N ILE A 111 -18.26 5.67 10.81
CA ILE A 111 -18.91 6.51 11.82
C ILE A 111 -18.65 7.98 11.52
N GLU A 112 -19.59 8.84 11.88
CA GLU A 112 -19.41 10.28 11.78
C GLU A 112 -18.89 10.83 13.10
N GLU A 113 -17.70 11.41 13.06
CA GLU A 113 -17.07 12.07 14.21
C GLU A 113 -16.63 13.48 13.80
N ASN A 114 -17.09 14.50 14.52
CA ASN A 114 -16.73 15.91 14.27
C ASN A 114 -16.98 16.35 12.81
N GLY A 115 -18.07 15.88 12.19
CA GLY A 115 -18.42 16.19 10.80
C GLY A 115 -17.54 15.49 9.74
N SER A 116 -16.73 14.51 10.16
CA SER A 116 -15.88 13.70 9.27
C SER A 116 -16.27 12.22 9.34
N LYS A 117 -16.31 11.54 8.19
CA LYS A 117 -16.48 10.09 8.15
C LYS A 117 -15.16 9.41 8.46
N LYS A 118 -15.16 8.53 9.46
CA LYS A 118 -13.98 7.76 9.90
C LYS A 118 -14.28 6.28 9.91
N LEU A 119 -13.23 5.46 9.82
CA LEU A 119 -13.37 4.03 10.02
C LEU A 119 -13.85 3.77 11.45
N ASN A 120 -14.88 2.94 11.61
CA ASN A 120 -15.32 2.49 12.92
C ASN A 120 -14.16 1.79 13.65
N ARG A 121 -13.83 2.26 14.86
CA ARG A 121 -12.68 1.78 15.66
C ARG A 121 -12.85 0.35 16.17
N ALA A 122 -14.04 -0.22 16.07
CA ALA A 122 -14.26 -1.64 16.35
C ALA A 122 -13.52 -2.54 15.34
N PHE A 123 -13.28 -2.07 14.11
CA PHE A 123 -12.49 -2.84 13.14
C PHE A 123 -11.01 -2.79 13.49
N THR A 124 -10.43 -3.96 13.74
CA THR A 124 -9.02 -4.12 14.16
C THR A 124 -8.21 -4.99 13.21
N HIS A 125 -8.88 -5.71 12.29
CA HIS A 125 -8.23 -6.58 11.31
C HIS A 125 -8.99 -6.59 9.96
N VAL A 126 -8.64 -5.64 9.10
CA VAL A 126 -9.32 -5.40 7.82
C VAL A 126 -8.35 -4.95 6.74
N GLU A 127 -8.77 -5.07 5.48
CA GLU A 127 -8.14 -4.42 4.34
C GLU A 127 -9.11 -3.44 3.68
N LEU A 128 -8.68 -2.20 3.53
CA LEU A 128 -9.36 -1.19 2.74
C LEU A 128 -8.72 -1.13 1.36
N SER A 129 -9.52 -1.08 0.31
CA SER A 129 -9.05 -1.05 -1.08
C SER A 129 -9.72 0.03 -1.90
N TRP A 130 -8.93 0.74 -2.70
CA TRP A 130 -9.36 1.73 -3.68
C TRP A 130 -8.83 1.34 -5.05
N LYS A 131 -9.72 1.34 -6.06
CA LYS A 131 -9.35 1.22 -7.47
C LYS A 131 -9.43 2.62 -8.08
N LEU A 132 -8.28 3.25 -8.26
CA LEU A 132 -8.15 4.55 -8.92
C LEU A 132 -7.88 4.33 -10.42
N SER A 133 -7.86 5.41 -11.20
CA SER A 133 -7.67 5.32 -12.66
C SER A 133 -6.30 4.77 -13.06
N ASP A 134 -5.26 5.06 -12.28
CA ASP A 134 -3.86 4.79 -12.59
C ASP A 134 -3.21 3.78 -11.61
N LYS A 135 -3.88 3.47 -10.50
CA LYS A 135 -3.35 2.56 -9.48
C LYS A 135 -4.43 1.93 -8.62
N VAL A 136 -4.03 0.85 -7.95
CA VAL A 136 -4.76 0.24 -6.85
C VAL A 136 -4.03 0.58 -5.56
N VAL A 137 -4.79 1.07 -4.59
CA VAL A 137 -4.30 1.37 -3.25
C VAL A 137 -4.94 0.39 -2.29
N ARG A 138 -4.14 -0.17 -1.38
CA ARG A 138 -4.61 -1.01 -0.28
C ARG A 138 -4.04 -0.54 1.04
N PHE A 139 -4.84 -0.63 2.09
CA PHE A 139 -4.39 -0.40 3.45
C PHE A 139 -4.90 -1.51 4.35
N ARG A 140 -3.97 -2.29 4.90
CA ARG A 140 -4.26 -3.34 5.86
C ARG A 140 -3.98 -2.84 7.26
N LEU A 141 -5.00 -2.97 8.09
CA LEU A 141 -4.96 -2.79 9.54
C LEU A 141 -4.96 -4.18 10.17
N ASN A 142 -4.01 -4.46 11.05
CA ASN A 142 -4.02 -5.63 11.94
C ASN A 142 -3.34 -5.25 13.25
N GLU A 143 -4.11 -4.78 14.23
CA GLU A 143 -3.55 -4.29 15.50
C GLU A 143 -2.82 -5.37 16.32
N GLN A 144 -3.09 -6.65 16.04
CA GLN A 144 -2.44 -7.78 16.69
C GLN A 144 -1.08 -8.13 16.06
N HIS A 145 -0.80 -7.66 14.85
CA HIS A 145 0.45 -7.96 14.15
C HIS A 145 1.61 -7.11 14.68
N LYS A 146 2.51 -7.73 15.44
CA LYS A 146 3.56 -7.02 16.20
C LYS A 146 4.49 -6.15 15.36
N THR A 147 4.84 -6.57 14.15
CA THR A 147 5.86 -5.91 13.32
C THR A 147 5.29 -5.11 12.16
N GLU A 148 4.04 -5.37 11.78
CA GLU A 148 3.40 -4.82 10.58
C GLU A 148 1.92 -4.51 10.82
N PRO A 149 1.57 -3.76 11.88
CA PRO A 149 0.17 -3.53 12.21
C PRO A 149 -0.56 -2.67 11.18
N PHE A 150 0.18 -1.86 10.43
CA PHE A 150 -0.35 -0.92 9.45
C PHE A 150 0.46 -1.03 8.16
N VAL A 151 -0.14 -1.59 7.13
CA VAL A 151 0.52 -1.83 5.84
C VAL A 151 -0.22 -1.08 4.74
N TYR A 152 0.48 -0.16 4.10
CA TYR A 152 0.00 0.57 2.94
C TYR A 152 0.65 0.00 1.68
N THR A 153 -0.13 -0.29 0.64
CA THR A 153 0.38 -0.84 -0.62
C THR A 153 -0.17 -0.07 -1.80
N GLU A 154 0.68 0.20 -2.79
CA GLU A 154 0.27 0.71 -4.10
C GLU A 154 0.83 -0.19 -5.21
N HIS A 155 0.04 -0.40 -6.26
CA HIS A 155 0.51 -1.03 -7.50
C HIS A 155 -0.34 -0.57 -8.68
N ILE A 156 0.16 -0.73 -9.89
CA ILE A 156 -0.64 -0.51 -11.10
C ILE A 156 -1.69 -1.63 -11.27
N PRO A 157 -2.85 -1.37 -11.91
CA PRO A 157 -3.97 -2.30 -11.95
C PRO A 157 -3.62 -3.71 -12.48
N GLU A 158 -2.71 -3.80 -13.46
CA GLU A 158 -2.32 -5.02 -14.16
C GLU A 158 -1.35 -5.89 -13.36
N TYR A 159 -0.73 -5.35 -12.31
CA TYR A 159 0.38 -5.97 -11.57
C TYR A 159 0.08 -7.41 -11.14
N GLN A 160 -1.11 -7.67 -10.58
CA GLN A 160 -1.47 -9.00 -10.06
C GLN A 160 -1.60 -10.04 -11.17
N ASN A 161 -2.05 -9.65 -12.36
CA ASN A 161 -2.16 -10.56 -13.49
C ASN A 161 -0.78 -10.93 -14.02
N LEU A 162 0.14 -9.97 -14.06
CA LEU A 162 1.52 -10.18 -14.48
C LEU A 162 2.31 -11.00 -13.48
N TYR A 163 2.13 -10.75 -12.18
CA TYR A 163 2.73 -11.56 -11.13
C TYR A 163 2.38 -13.04 -11.32
N ARG A 164 1.09 -13.35 -11.51
CA ARG A 164 0.60 -14.72 -11.71
C ARG A 164 1.13 -15.35 -13.01
N SER A 165 1.23 -14.59 -14.09
CA SER A 165 1.76 -15.13 -15.35
C SER A 165 3.24 -15.48 -15.22
N MET A 166 4.03 -14.68 -14.51
CA MET A 166 5.44 -14.97 -14.22
C MET A 166 5.61 -16.17 -13.29
N GLU A 167 4.75 -16.29 -12.28
CA GLU A 167 4.72 -17.44 -11.37
C GLU A 167 4.48 -18.74 -12.16
N MET A 168 3.44 -18.77 -12.99
CA MET A 168 3.14 -19.96 -13.82
C MET A 168 4.23 -20.28 -14.84
N ALA A 169 4.87 -19.27 -15.43
CA ALA A 169 5.94 -19.47 -16.40
C ALA A 169 7.28 -19.89 -15.77
N SER A 170 7.37 -19.94 -14.44
CA SER A 170 8.58 -20.36 -13.70
C SER A 170 8.49 -21.79 -13.15
N LEU A 171 7.32 -22.42 -13.27
CA LEU A 171 7.02 -23.81 -12.90
C LEU A 171 7.29 -24.75 -14.07
#